data_AF-A0A9W6XQL4-F1
#
_entry.id   AF-A0A9W6XQL4-F1
#
_cell.length_a   1.000
_cell.length_b   1.000
_cell.length_c   1.000
_cell.angle_alpha   90.00
_cell.angle_beta   90.00
_cell.angle_gamma   90.00
#
_symmetry.space_group_name_H-M   'P 1'
#
loop_
_entity.id
_entity.type
_entity.pdbx_description
1 polymer ?
#
loop_
_entity_poly.entity_id
_entity_poly.type
_entity_poly.pdbx_seq_one_letter_code
_entity_poly.pdbx_strand_id
1 'polypeptide(L)'
;MERSGRYASPPRSGCSGRPALDHSQKLQRLRGVDVEERSTARSAAAACGMAPTTLFEQLRQGKLRKFTSVVKPVLTEANKHQRLKISLTHIDPDTMMFDTMMDTVHVDEKLFYITQPSRHFLLLPDEAEPIRRLRSKRYITKVMFLSAEGRPRYDSDTKQVCLGKLGIWSFVEWAPAQRPSARHLAGTIVTKETSVIKSSYRTMLISNQYVLVGLEQRMTPPFSFKR
;
A
#
# COMPACT_ATOMS: atom_id res chain seq x y z
N MET A 1 55.55 -40.91 -30.55
CA MET A 1 54.21 -40.88 -29.90
C MET A 1 54.38 -40.23 -28.53
N GLU A 2 54.12 -38.92 -28.43
CA GLU A 2 54.21 -38.17 -27.17
C GLU A 2 53.08 -38.58 -26.23
N ARG A 3 53.41 -39.05 -25.03
CA ARG A 3 52.45 -39.28 -23.95
C ARG A 3 52.25 -37.99 -23.16
N SER A 4 51.43 -37.08 -23.66
CA SER A 4 51.00 -35.89 -22.90
C SER A 4 49.74 -36.16 -22.08
N GLY A 5 49.82 -37.12 -21.17
CA GLY A 5 48.74 -37.38 -20.21
C GLY A 5 48.82 -36.41 -19.02
N ARG A 6 48.24 -35.21 -19.12
CA ARG A 6 47.99 -34.40 -17.91
C ARG A 6 46.78 -34.98 -17.17
N TYR A 7 47.04 -35.75 -16.13
CA TYR A 7 46.00 -36.20 -15.20
C TYR A 7 45.74 -35.10 -14.17
N ALA A 8 44.81 -34.19 -14.47
CA ALA A 8 44.33 -33.21 -13.50
C ALA A 8 43.05 -33.74 -12.86
N SER A 9 43.10 -34.12 -11.59
CA SER A 9 41.89 -34.37 -10.81
C SER A 9 41.18 -33.03 -10.57
N PRO A 10 39.86 -32.92 -10.80
CA PRO A 10 39.14 -31.70 -10.45
C PRO A 10 39.31 -31.40 -8.95
N PRO A 11 39.52 -30.12 -8.57
CA PRO A 11 39.78 -29.75 -7.19
C PRO A 11 38.59 -30.15 -6.31
N ARG A 12 38.85 -30.94 -5.27
CA ARG A 12 37.86 -31.32 -4.24
C ARG A 12 37.67 -30.24 -3.16
N SER A 13 38.36 -29.11 -3.29
CA SER A 13 38.20 -27.96 -2.38
C SER A 13 36.78 -27.41 -2.49
N GLY A 14 35.97 -27.57 -1.43
CA GLY A 14 34.54 -27.24 -1.42
C GLY A 14 33.60 -28.46 -1.47
N CYS A 15 34.12 -29.64 -1.79
CA CYS A 15 33.41 -30.92 -1.71
C CYS A 15 33.65 -31.66 -0.38
N SER A 16 34.25 -30.98 0.60
CA SER A 16 34.48 -31.47 1.95
C SER A 16 33.34 -30.98 2.85
N GLY A 17 32.28 -31.77 2.94
CA GLY A 17 31.13 -31.50 3.78
C GLY A 17 30.11 -32.62 3.72
N ARG A 18 29.19 -32.66 4.68
CA ARG A 18 28.06 -33.58 4.63
C ARG A 18 27.19 -33.20 3.42
N PRO A 19 26.85 -34.15 2.53
CA PRO A 19 25.95 -33.89 1.42
C PRO A 19 24.63 -33.30 1.92
N ALA A 20 24.13 -32.28 1.22
CA ALA A 20 22.83 -31.69 1.54
C ALA A 20 21.75 -32.77 1.42
N LEU A 21 20.94 -32.94 2.46
CA LEU A 21 19.81 -33.85 2.39
C LEU A 21 18.77 -33.31 1.41
N ASP A 22 18.31 -34.16 0.51
CA ASP A 22 17.18 -33.83 -0.34
C ASP A 22 15.87 -33.85 0.49
N HIS A 23 15.22 -32.69 0.57
CA HIS A 23 13.96 -32.51 1.28
C HIS A 23 12.74 -32.48 0.35
N SER A 24 12.92 -32.68 -0.96
CA SER A 24 11.87 -32.55 -1.99
C SER A 24 10.63 -33.40 -1.69
N GLN A 25 10.82 -34.68 -1.33
CA GLN A 25 9.73 -35.60 -1.02
C GLN A 25 8.95 -35.16 0.24
N LYS A 26 9.64 -34.60 1.25
CA LYS A 26 8.98 -34.09 2.45
C LYS A 26 8.15 -32.84 2.11
N LEU A 27 8.69 -31.92 1.32
CA LEU A 27 7.97 -30.72 0.90
C LEU A 27 6.70 -31.04 0.11
N GLN A 28 6.70 -32.11 -0.69
CA GLN A 28 5.50 -32.55 -1.42
C GLN A 28 4.32 -32.91 -0.50
N ARG A 29 4.57 -33.33 0.75
CA ARG A 29 3.50 -33.64 1.72
C ARG A 29 2.61 -32.43 2.02
N LEU A 30 3.14 -31.20 1.90
CA LEU A 30 2.37 -29.97 2.07
C LEU A 30 1.24 -29.81 1.05
N ARG A 31 1.24 -30.55 -0.06
CA ARG A 31 0.13 -30.52 -1.03
C ARG A 31 -1.11 -31.24 -0.52
N GLY A 32 -0.96 -32.19 0.40
CA GLY A 32 -2.07 -32.93 1.01
C GLY A 32 -2.64 -32.28 2.26
N VAL A 33 -2.12 -31.11 2.65
CA VAL A 33 -2.54 -30.37 3.84
C VAL A 33 -3.16 -29.06 3.42
N ASP A 34 -4.27 -28.70 4.05
CA ASP A 34 -4.95 -27.44 3.79
C ASP A 34 -3.98 -26.25 3.99
N VAL A 35 -4.11 -25.23 3.15
CA VAL A 35 -3.33 -24.00 3.23
C VAL A 35 -3.50 -23.33 4.60
N GLU A 36 -4.69 -23.40 5.20
CA GLU A 36 -4.97 -22.79 6.50
C GLU A 36 -4.13 -23.43 7.64
N GLU A 37 -3.96 -24.75 7.59
CA GLU A 37 -3.22 -25.53 8.59
C GLU A 37 -1.70 -25.33 8.51
N ARG A 38 -1.18 -24.80 7.38
CA ARG A 38 0.26 -24.53 7.17
C ARG A 38 0.62 -23.04 7.10
N SER A 39 -0.15 -22.20 7.79
CA SER A 39 0.05 -20.74 7.86
C SER A 39 1.36 -20.31 8.55
N THR A 40 1.92 -21.15 9.44
CA THR A 40 3.17 -20.85 10.17
C THR A 40 4.28 -21.81 9.76
N ALA A 41 5.54 -21.39 9.91
CA ALA A 41 6.69 -22.28 9.67
C ALA A 41 6.66 -23.52 10.57
N ARG A 42 6.15 -23.40 11.80
CA ARG A 42 6.03 -24.53 12.74
C ARG A 42 4.99 -25.53 12.27
N SER A 43 3.79 -25.08 11.92
CA SER A 43 2.71 -25.97 11.48
C SER A 43 3.01 -26.61 10.13
N ALA A 44 3.59 -25.85 9.19
CA ALA A 44 4.10 -26.39 7.93
C ALA A 44 5.17 -27.46 8.17
N ALA A 45 6.12 -27.24 9.07
CA ALA A 45 7.18 -28.21 9.36
C ALA A 45 6.64 -29.52 9.97
N ALA A 46 5.64 -29.42 10.85
CA ALA A 46 4.95 -30.59 11.39
C ALA A 46 4.25 -31.38 10.26
N ALA A 47 3.53 -30.69 9.38
CA ALA A 47 2.82 -31.29 8.24
C ALA A 47 3.75 -32.07 7.28
N CYS A 48 4.97 -31.60 7.04
CA CYS A 48 5.95 -32.32 6.20
C CYS A 48 6.93 -33.23 6.97
N GLY A 49 6.81 -33.32 8.31
CA GLY A 49 7.66 -34.19 9.13
C GLY A 49 9.14 -33.76 9.15
N MET A 50 9.38 -32.47 9.39
CA MET A 50 10.72 -31.89 9.52
C MET A 50 10.81 -30.90 10.68
N ALA A 51 12.04 -30.57 11.08
CA ALA A 51 12.28 -29.53 12.06
C ALA A 51 11.89 -28.14 11.49
N PRO A 52 11.33 -27.22 12.30
CA PRO A 52 11.00 -25.86 11.86
C PRO A 52 12.18 -25.08 11.28
N THR A 53 13.39 -25.29 11.81
CA THR A 53 14.63 -24.68 11.32
C THR A 53 14.96 -25.14 9.90
N THR A 54 14.85 -26.44 9.64
CA THR A 54 15.06 -27.01 8.30
C THR A 54 14.05 -26.46 7.30
N LEU A 55 12.77 -26.36 7.66
CA LEU A 55 11.76 -25.75 6.78
C LEU A 55 12.06 -24.26 6.52
N PHE A 56 12.54 -23.53 7.53
CA PHE A 56 12.95 -22.13 7.37
C PHE A 56 14.16 -21.97 6.43
N GLU A 57 15.13 -22.88 6.47
CA GLU A 57 16.23 -22.92 5.51
C GLU A 57 15.74 -23.20 4.09
N GLN A 58 14.83 -24.16 3.92
CA GLN A 58 14.19 -24.43 2.62
C GLN A 58 13.45 -23.20 2.08
N LEU A 59 12.81 -22.42 2.94
CA LEU A 59 12.20 -21.14 2.59
C LEU A 59 13.26 -20.10 2.16
N ARG A 60 14.38 -19.97 2.89
CA ARG A 60 15.49 -19.06 2.52
C ARG A 60 16.14 -19.45 1.19
N GLN A 61 16.22 -20.75 0.90
CA GLN A 61 16.72 -21.31 -0.35
C GLN A 61 15.71 -21.22 -1.51
N GLY A 62 14.50 -20.66 -1.29
CA GLY A 62 13.49 -20.46 -2.32
C GLY A 62 12.73 -21.73 -2.73
N LYS A 63 12.86 -22.83 -1.99
CA LYS A 63 12.11 -24.08 -2.24
C LYS A 63 10.64 -23.99 -1.80
N LEU A 64 10.33 -23.00 -0.96
CA LEU A 64 8.99 -22.61 -0.54
C LEU A 64 8.83 -21.10 -0.77
N ARG A 65 7.58 -20.64 -0.92
CA ARG A 65 7.24 -19.20 -0.93
C ARG A 65 6.23 -18.89 0.16
N LYS A 66 6.37 -17.73 0.80
CA LYS A 66 5.30 -17.14 1.62
C LYS A 66 4.32 -16.44 0.69
N PHE A 67 3.03 -16.63 0.93
CA PHE A 67 1.96 -15.93 0.24
C PHE A 67 1.02 -15.34 1.28
N THR A 68 0.66 -14.08 1.10
CA THR A 68 -0.31 -13.38 1.95
C THR A 68 -1.56 -13.16 1.13
N SER A 69 -2.65 -13.82 1.50
CA SER A 69 -3.97 -13.51 0.95
C SER A 69 -4.56 -12.32 1.70
N VAL A 70 -5.21 -11.42 0.96
CA VAL A 70 -5.93 -10.27 1.54
C VAL A 70 -7.40 -10.46 1.22
N VAL A 71 -8.25 -10.36 2.24
CA VAL A 71 -9.71 -10.43 2.09
C VAL A 71 -10.17 -9.25 1.24
N LYS A 72 -10.87 -9.55 0.15
CA LYS A 72 -11.49 -8.54 -0.72
C LYS A 72 -13.02 -8.65 -0.60
N PRO A 73 -13.76 -7.54 -0.69
CA PRO A 73 -15.22 -7.60 -0.69
C PRO A 73 -15.72 -8.43 -1.88
N VAL A 74 -16.76 -9.21 -1.66
CA VAL A 74 -17.38 -10.04 -2.70
C VAL A 74 -18.12 -9.14 -3.68
N LEU A 75 -17.82 -9.28 -4.97
CA LEU A 75 -18.56 -8.59 -6.04
C LEU A 75 -19.81 -9.41 -6.37
N THR A 76 -20.96 -8.94 -5.89
CA THR A 76 -22.26 -9.48 -6.29
C THR A 76 -22.51 -9.25 -7.78
N GLU A 77 -23.39 -10.03 -8.39
CA GLU A 77 -23.76 -9.81 -9.80
C GLU A 77 -24.29 -8.39 -10.03
N ALA A 78 -25.09 -7.86 -9.11
CA ALA A 78 -25.54 -6.46 -9.16
C ALA A 78 -24.37 -5.47 -9.19
N ASN A 79 -23.35 -5.66 -8.34
CA ASN A 79 -22.15 -4.81 -8.33
C ASN A 79 -21.38 -4.92 -9.65
N LYS A 80 -21.27 -6.11 -10.24
CA LYS A 80 -20.60 -6.31 -11.55
C LYS A 80 -21.35 -5.58 -12.66
N HIS A 81 -22.67 -5.72 -12.73
CA HIS A 81 -23.50 -5.03 -13.72
C HIS A 81 -23.40 -3.51 -13.58
N GLN A 82 -23.46 -2.99 -12.35
CA GLN A 82 -23.32 -1.55 -12.12
C GLN A 82 -21.93 -1.04 -12.54
N ARG A 83 -20.86 -1.77 -12.22
CA ARG A 83 -19.50 -1.41 -12.65
C ARG A 83 -19.35 -1.44 -14.17
N LEU A 84 -19.89 -2.47 -14.83
CA LEU A 84 -19.89 -2.56 -16.29
C LEU A 84 -20.64 -1.38 -16.92
N LYS A 85 -21.83 -1.05 -16.39
CA LYS A 85 -22.62 0.10 -16.85
C LYS A 85 -21.81 1.40 -16.74
N ILE A 86 -21.12 1.62 -15.62
CA ILE A 86 -20.24 2.78 -15.45
C ILE A 86 -19.11 2.76 -16.48
N SER A 87 -18.43 1.63 -16.67
CA SER A 87 -17.36 1.51 -17.67
C SER A 87 -17.84 1.83 -19.09
N LEU A 88 -19.04 1.39 -19.46
CA LEU A 88 -19.64 1.68 -20.77
C LEU A 88 -19.94 3.16 -20.96
N THR A 89 -20.28 3.92 -19.89
CA THR A 89 -20.48 5.37 -20.01
C THR A 89 -19.22 6.16 -20.36
N HIS A 90 -18.05 5.53 -20.25
CA HIS A 90 -16.76 6.12 -20.61
C HIS A 90 -16.25 5.66 -21.97
N ILE A 91 -17.08 4.98 -22.76
CA ILE A 91 -16.75 4.57 -24.13
C ILE A 91 -17.70 5.31 -25.06
N ASP A 92 -17.15 6.03 -26.02
CA ASP A 92 -17.92 6.62 -27.10
C ASP A 92 -18.43 5.49 -28.01
N PRO A 93 -19.77 5.33 -28.17
CA PRO A 93 -20.34 4.24 -28.95
C PRO A 93 -20.01 4.33 -30.45
N ASP A 94 -19.72 5.52 -30.98
CA ASP A 94 -19.49 5.73 -32.41
C ASP A 94 -18.02 5.49 -32.78
N THR A 95 -17.10 6.01 -31.96
CA THR A 95 -15.66 5.88 -32.21
C THR A 95 -15.05 4.63 -31.54
N MET A 96 -15.77 4.01 -30.60
CA MET A 96 -15.27 2.93 -29.73
C MET A 96 -14.02 3.32 -28.93
N MET A 97 -13.79 4.62 -28.75
CA MET A 97 -12.67 5.16 -27.98
C MET A 97 -13.10 5.50 -26.55
N PHE A 98 -12.14 5.49 -25.62
CA PHE A 98 -12.40 5.93 -24.26
C PHE A 98 -12.55 7.46 -24.19
N ASP A 99 -13.47 7.91 -23.33
CA ASP A 99 -13.59 9.31 -22.92
C ASP A 99 -12.23 9.83 -22.46
N THR A 100 -11.86 10.99 -22.99
CA THR A 100 -10.59 11.64 -22.67
C THR A 100 -10.54 12.15 -21.23
N MET A 101 -11.69 12.33 -20.56
CA MET A 101 -11.78 12.77 -19.16
C MET A 101 -11.00 14.07 -18.88
N MET A 102 -10.84 14.93 -19.89
CA MET A 102 -10.06 16.17 -19.79
C MET A 102 -10.71 17.22 -18.87
N ASP A 103 -12.01 17.08 -18.66
CA ASP A 103 -12.87 17.88 -17.78
C ASP A 103 -13.14 17.16 -16.43
N THR A 104 -12.61 15.96 -16.24
CA THR A 104 -12.90 15.14 -15.06
C THR A 104 -11.81 15.31 -14.00
N VAL A 105 -12.27 15.49 -12.76
CA VAL A 105 -11.43 15.58 -11.57
C VAL A 105 -11.73 14.39 -10.68
N HIS A 106 -10.72 13.55 -10.47
CA HIS A 106 -10.79 12.43 -9.57
C HIS A 106 -10.52 12.89 -8.15
N VAL A 107 -11.40 12.50 -7.23
CA VAL A 107 -11.29 12.88 -5.82
C VAL A 107 -11.36 11.62 -4.97
N ASP A 108 -10.41 11.48 -4.04
CA ASP A 108 -10.37 10.34 -3.11
C ASP A 108 -10.04 10.81 -1.69
N GLU A 109 -10.54 10.08 -0.70
CA GLU A 109 -10.26 10.33 0.71
C GLU A 109 -9.36 9.24 1.29
N LYS A 110 -8.31 9.69 1.98
CA LYS A 110 -7.33 8.79 2.58
C LYS A 110 -7.04 9.14 4.03
N LEU A 111 -7.09 8.13 4.88
CA LEU A 111 -6.74 8.24 6.29
C LEU A 111 -5.23 8.08 6.48
N PHE A 112 -4.58 9.08 7.06
CA PHE A 112 -3.17 9.05 7.40
C PHE A 112 -2.97 9.03 8.92
N TYR A 113 -2.07 8.17 9.37
CA TYR A 113 -1.62 8.14 10.76
C TYR A 113 -0.47 9.13 10.92
N ILE A 114 -0.56 10.05 11.89
CA ILE A 114 0.55 10.98 12.19
C ILE A 114 1.83 10.20 12.53
N THR A 115 1.66 9.04 13.17
CA THR A 115 2.76 8.15 13.53
C THR A 115 2.47 6.75 13.00
N GLN A 116 3.32 6.23 12.12
CA GLN A 116 3.13 4.88 11.56
C GLN A 116 3.23 3.81 12.68
N PRO A 117 2.22 2.94 12.83
CA PRO A 117 2.24 1.87 13.84
C PRO A 117 3.38 0.87 13.65
N SER A 118 3.76 0.62 12.40
CA SER A 118 4.93 -0.16 12.01
C SER A 118 5.83 0.72 11.16
N ARG A 119 7.12 0.79 11.48
CA ARG A 119 8.11 1.53 10.69
C ARG A 119 9.36 0.67 10.60
N HIS A 120 9.91 0.56 9.40
CA HIS A 120 11.17 -0.11 9.18
C HIS A 120 12.32 0.87 9.40
N PHE A 121 13.34 0.43 10.13
CA PHE A 121 14.58 1.14 10.33
C PHE A 121 15.70 0.31 9.71
N LEU A 122 16.61 0.97 9.01
CA LEU A 122 17.89 0.40 8.62
C LEU A 122 18.87 0.86 9.70
N LEU A 123 19.45 -0.10 10.43
CA LEU A 123 20.37 0.15 11.53
C LEU A 123 21.71 -0.52 11.22
N LEU A 124 22.80 0.09 11.67
CA LEU A 124 24.11 -0.57 11.68
C LEU A 124 24.15 -1.69 12.74
N PRO A 125 25.04 -2.69 12.61
CA PRO A 125 25.08 -3.84 13.54
C PRO A 125 25.31 -3.48 15.01
N ASP A 126 25.94 -2.34 15.27
CA ASP A 126 26.28 -1.81 16.59
C ASP A 126 25.31 -0.73 17.09
N GLU A 127 24.31 -0.35 16.29
CA GLU A 127 23.31 0.64 16.68
C GLU A 127 22.23 0.05 17.59
N ALA A 128 21.90 0.77 18.66
CA ALA A 128 20.81 0.40 19.53
C ALA A 128 19.45 0.58 18.84
N GLU A 129 18.56 -0.40 19.02
CA GLU A 129 17.22 -0.36 18.43
C GLU A 129 16.38 0.81 18.98
N PRO A 130 15.70 1.58 18.12
CA PRO A 130 14.89 2.70 18.56
C PRO A 130 13.63 2.21 19.30
N ILE A 131 13.52 2.58 20.57
CA ILE A 131 12.36 2.24 21.40
C ILE A 131 11.20 3.21 21.11
N ARG A 132 10.09 2.68 20.59
CA ARG A 132 8.84 3.44 20.36
C ARG A 132 7.71 2.88 21.21
N ARG A 133 7.35 3.58 22.29
CA ARG A 133 6.29 3.15 23.22
C ARG A 133 5.05 4.01 23.08
N LEU A 134 3.89 3.35 22.98
CA LEU A 134 2.57 3.97 23.08
C LEU A 134 1.65 3.05 23.88
N ARG A 135 0.75 3.62 24.68
CA ARG A 135 -0.18 2.83 25.53
C ARG A 135 -1.16 1.98 24.72
N SER A 136 -1.57 2.44 23.54
CA SER A 136 -2.40 1.70 22.58
C SER A 136 -2.36 2.35 21.20
N LYS A 137 -2.40 1.53 20.13
CA LYS A 137 -2.49 2.01 18.74
C LYS A 137 -3.74 2.87 18.47
N ARG A 138 -4.79 2.71 19.29
CA ARG A 138 -6.02 3.52 19.19
C ARG A 138 -5.79 5.01 19.47
N TYR A 139 -4.75 5.36 20.22
CA TYR A 139 -4.40 6.75 20.54
C TYR A 139 -3.51 7.43 19.50
N ILE A 140 -3.19 6.75 18.39
CA ILE A 140 -2.50 7.41 17.28
C ILE A 140 -3.52 8.27 16.54
N THR A 141 -3.30 9.57 16.52
CA THR A 141 -4.12 10.53 15.77
C THR A 141 -4.19 10.14 14.30
N LYS A 142 -5.40 10.16 13.74
CA LYS A 142 -5.64 9.80 12.34
C LYS A 142 -6.30 10.98 11.65
N VAL A 143 -5.66 11.48 10.60
CA VAL A 143 -6.16 12.61 9.85
C VAL A 143 -6.67 12.13 8.51
N MET A 144 -7.92 12.43 8.19
CA MET A 144 -8.47 12.21 6.85
C MET A 144 -8.00 13.34 5.95
N PHE A 145 -7.56 12.99 4.75
CA PHE A 145 -7.19 13.94 3.70
C PHE A 145 -8.04 13.68 2.46
N LEU A 146 -8.45 14.75 1.80
CA LEU A 146 -9.05 14.76 0.47
C LEU A 146 -7.94 15.06 -0.54
N SER A 147 -7.74 14.20 -1.53
CA SER A 147 -6.86 14.47 -2.67
C SER A 147 -7.71 14.69 -3.91
N ALA A 148 -7.38 15.70 -4.72
CA ALA A 148 -8.00 15.90 -6.01
C ALA A 148 -6.95 15.94 -7.12
N GLU A 149 -7.19 15.17 -8.17
CA GLU A 149 -6.28 15.00 -9.30
C GLU A 149 -7.09 14.98 -10.60
N GLY A 150 -6.75 15.86 -11.53
CA GLY A 150 -7.19 15.82 -12.92
C GLY A 150 -6.16 15.14 -13.81
N ARG A 151 -6.49 15.00 -15.10
CA ARG A 151 -5.57 14.46 -16.09
C ARG A 151 -4.42 15.45 -16.37
N PRO A 152 -3.15 14.98 -16.43
CA PRO A 152 -2.05 15.84 -16.87
C PRO A 152 -2.26 16.35 -18.29
N ARG A 153 -2.06 17.64 -18.52
CA ARG A 153 -2.31 18.29 -19.82
C ARG A 153 -1.39 19.48 -20.04
N TYR A 154 -1.10 19.77 -21.30
CA TYR A 154 -0.42 21.00 -21.69
C TYR A 154 -1.45 22.11 -21.85
N ASP A 155 -1.17 23.26 -21.27
CA ASP A 155 -1.96 24.47 -21.41
C ASP A 155 -1.28 25.39 -22.45
N SER A 156 -2.00 25.65 -23.54
CA SER A 156 -1.53 26.49 -24.64
C SER A 156 -1.35 27.95 -24.23
N ASP A 157 -2.15 28.42 -23.27
CA ASP A 157 -2.23 29.84 -22.92
C ASP A 157 -1.09 30.21 -21.97
N THR A 158 -0.85 29.37 -20.97
CA THR A 158 0.28 29.53 -20.04
C THR A 158 1.59 28.96 -20.56
N LYS A 159 1.54 28.16 -21.65
CA LYS A 159 2.67 27.39 -22.21
C LYS A 159 3.34 26.47 -21.17
N GLN A 160 2.55 25.93 -20.25
CA GLN A 160 3.01 25.08 -19.16
C GLN A 160 2.30 23.73 -19.16
N VAL A 161 2.95 22.73 -18.58
CA VAL A 161 2.34 21.40 -18.37
C VAL A 161 1.71 21.38 -16.98
N CYS A 162 0.39 21.26 -16.94
CA CYS A 162 -0.35 20.96 -15.73
C CYS A 162 -0.17 19.47 -15.41
N LEU A 163 0.41 19.15 -14.25
CA LEU A 163 0.63 17.76 -13.81
C LEU A 163 -0.66 17.05 -13.34
N GLY A 164 -1.82 17.69 -13.43
CA GLY A 164 -3.09 17.16 -12.93
C GLY A 164 -3.26 17.19 -11.42
N LYS A 165 -2.18 17.41 -10.65
CA LYS A 165 -2.25 17.54 -9.19
C LYS A 165 -2.91 18.85 -8.80
N LEU A 166 -4.09 18.81 -8.17
CA LEU A 166 -4.79 20.02 -7.72
C LEU A 166 -4.42 20.35 -6.29
N GLY A 167 -4.50 19.37 -5.40
CA GLY A 167 -4.12 19.58 -4.02
C GLY A 167 -4.51 18.43 -3.12
N ILE A 168 -4.11 18.58 -1.85
CA ILE A 168 -4.46 17.69 -0.77
C ILE A 168 -4.92 18.57 0.41
N TRP A 169 -6.11 18.30 0.94
CA TRP A 169 -6.71 19.07 2.02
C TRP A 169 -7.05 18.16 3.19
N SER A 170 -6.76 18.59 4.41
CA SER A 170 -7.01 17.79 5.61
C SER A 170 -8.35 18.14 6.26
N PHE A 171 -9.05 17.14 6.77
CA PHE A 171 -10.22 17.31 7.62
C PHE A 171 -9.79 17.50 9.08
N VAL A 172 -9.32 18.71 9.38
CA VAL A 172 -8.86 19.08 10.73
C VAL A 172 -9.44 20.41 11.16
N GLU A 173 -9.63 20.53 12.47
CA GLU A 173 -10.01 21.77 13.13
C GLU A 173 -8.90 22.19 14.10
N TRP A 174 -8.55 23.47 14.11
CA TRP A 174 -7.64 24.05 15.08
C TRP A 174 -8.47 24.55 16.25
N ALA A 175 -8.52 23.77 17.32
CA ALA A 175 -9.35 24.09 18.48
C ALA A 175 -8.50 24.13 19.76
N PRO A 176 -8.79 25.06 20.69
CA PRO A 176 -8.11 25.06 21.98
C PRO A 176 -8.36 23.74 22.73
N ALA A 177 -7.32 23.25 23.39
CA ALA A 177 -7.41 22.09 24.27
C ALA A 177 -8.35 22.43 25.45
N GLN A 178 -9.47 21.70 25.55
CA GLN A 178 -10.48 21.93 26.59
C GLN A 178 -10.02 21.48 27.98
N ARG A 179 -9.10 20.52 28.05
CA ARG A 179 -8.59 19.98 29.30
C ARG A 179 -7.06 20.04 29.28
N PRO A 180 -6.43 20.37 30.42
CA PRO A 180 -5.00 20.21 30.55
C PRO A 180 -4.67 18.72 30.50
N SER A 181 -3.54 18.39 29.88
CA SER A 181 -2.98 17.06 29.85
C SER A 181 -1.50 17.14 30.13
N ALA A 182 -0.86 15.99 30.40
CA ALA A 182 0.59 15.94 30.59
C ALA A 182 1.40 16.48 29.38
N ARG A 183 0.78 16.62 28.19
CA ARG A 183 1.46 17.05 26.97
C ARG A 183 1.14 18.49 26.56
N HIS A 184 0.03 19.07 27.01
CA HIS A 184 -0.42 20.40 26.61
C HIS A 184 -1.27 21.04 27.73
N LEU A 185 -1.10 22.35 27.92
CA LEU A 185 -1.92 23.15 28.84
C LEU A 185 -3.32 23.37 28.25
N ALA A 186 -4.30 23.65 29.10
CA ALA A 186 -5.61 24.08 28.64
C ALA A 186 -5.48 25.37 27.83
N GLY A 187 -6.19 25.47 26.71
CA GLY A 187 -6.12 26.62 25.80
C GLY A 187 -5.03 26.54 24.72
N THR A 188 -4.08 25.59 24.78
CA THR A 188 -3.14 25.36 23.67
C THR A 188 -3.93 24.97 22.42
N ILE A 189 -3.67 25.60 21.28
CA ILE A 189 -4.31 25.24 20.01
C ILE A 189 -3.81 23.86 19.59
N VAL A 190 -4.72 22.91 19.46
CA VAL A 190 -4.43 21.54 19.06
C VAL A 190 -5.25 21.20 17.81
N THR A 191 -4.61 20.52 16.87
CA THR A 191 -5.27 19.98 15.69
C THR A 191 -6.14 18.79 16.10
N LYS A 192 -7.45 18.91 15.89
CA LYS A 192 -8.42 17.84 16.13
C LYS A 192 -8.88 17.24 14.81
N GLU A 193 -8.96 15.91 14.79
CA GLU A 193 -9.55 15.19 13.65
C GLU A 193 -11.06 15.50 13.57
N THR A 194 -11.52 15.86 12.38
CA THR A 194 -12.95 16.09 12.12
C THR A 194 -13.53 14.88 11.40
N SER A 195 -14.75 14.47 11.78
CA SER A 195 -15.45 13.41 11.07
C SER A 195 -15.80 13.85 9.64
N VAL A 196 -15.52 12.99 8.66
CA VAL A 196 -15.92 13.22 7.26
C VAL A 196 -17.39 12.83 7.12
N ILE A 197 -18.26 13.83 7.07
CA ILE A 197 -19.69 13.70 6.82
C ILE A 197 -20.03 14.39 5.51
N LYS A 198 -21.20 14.09 4.94
CA LYS A 198 -21.62 14.63 3.64
C LYS A 198 -21.52 16.17 3.58
N SER A 199 -21.86 16.87 4.66
CA SER A 199 -21.75 18.33 4.73
C SER A 199 -20.30 18.81 4.75
N SER A 200 -19.43 18.27 5.62
CA SER A 200 -18.02 18.66 5.67
C SER A 200 -17.29 18.34 4.37
N TYR A 201 -17.64 17.23 3.73
CA TYR A 201 -17.14 16.87 2.39
C TYR A 201 -17.58 17.88 1.32
N ARG A 202 -18.88 18.23 1.28
CA ARG A 202 -19.40 19.22 0.35
C ARG A 202 -18.76 20.60 0.55
N THR A 203 -18.56 21.02 1.81
CA THR A 203 -17.85 22.25 2.15
C THR A 203 -16.41 22.21 1.63
N MET A 204 -15.71 21.07 1.79
CA MET A 204 -14.36 20.91 1.27
C MET A 204 -14.29 20.97 -0.26
N LEU A 205 -15.33 20.52 -0.97
CA LEU A 205 -15.36 20.66 -2.43
C LEU A 205 -15.66 22.10 -2.88
N ILE A 206 -16.66 22.73 -2.26
CA ILE A 206 -17.28 23.97 -2.77
C ILE A 206 -16.64 25.24 -2.21
N SER A 207 -16.25 25.26 -0.95
CA SER A 207 -15.83 26.51 -0.31
C SER A 207 -14.59 27.09 -0.98
N ASN A 208 -14.57 28.43 -1.08
CA ASN A 208 -13.61 29.27 -1.81
C ASN A 208 -12.12 29.16 -1.37
N GLN A 209 -11.78 28.17 -0.54
CA GLN A 209 -10.42 27.93 -0.04
C GLN A 209 -9.86 26.56 -0.46
N TYR A 210 -10.65 25.75 -1.17
CA TYR A 210 -10.34 24.33 -1.36
C TYR A 210 -10.34 23.92 -2.84
N VAL A 211 -11.11 22.88 -3.20
CA VAL A 211 -10.91 22.16 -4.47
C VAL A 211 -11.32 22.98 -5.70
N LEU A 212 -12.48 23.65 -5.65
CA LEU A 212 -12.98 24.46 -6.76
C LEU A 212 -12.07 25.63 -7.12
N VAL A 213 -11.47 26.31 -6.13
CA VAL A 213 -10.51 27.40 -6.39
C VAL A 213 -9.19 26.86 -6.94
N GLY A 214 -8.70 25.74 -6.42
CA GLY A 214 -7.53 25.06 -6.99
C GLY A 214 -7.74 24.63 -8.44
N LEU A 215 -8.99 24.35 -8.82
CA LEU A 215 -9.39 24.05 -10.19
C LEU A 215 -9.46 25.28 -11.07
N GLU A 216 -10.15 26.34 -10.66
CA GLU A 216 -10.27 27.58 -11.43
C GLU A 216 -8.91 28.25 -11.69
N GLN A 217 -7.94 28.05 -10.79
CA GLN A 217 -6.57 28.54 -10.98
C GLN A 217 -5.72 27.71 -11.95
N ARG A 218 -6.10 26.47 -12.24
CA ARG A 218 -5.26 25.49 -12.97
C ARG A 218 -5.94 24.88 -14.20
N MET A 219 -7.24 25.08 -14.32
CA MET A 219 -8.04 24.51 -15.39
C MET A 219 -9.10 25.54 -15.83
N THR A 220 -9.52 25.47 -17.09
CA THR A 220 -10.62 26.24 -17.69
C THR A 220 -11.96 25.46 -17.67
N PRO A 221 -13.04 26.02 -17.09
CA PRO A 221 -14.32 25.32 -16.94
C PRO A 221 -14.99 25.02 -18.30
N PRO A 222 -15.91 24.03 -18.38
CA PRO A 222 -16.53 23.30 -17.27
C PRO A 222 -15.73 22.09 -16.75
N PHE A 223 -15.98 21.66 -15.50
CA PHE A 223 -15.43 20.44 -14.91
C PHE A 223 -16.50 19.57 -14.27
N SER A 224 -16.23 18.26 -14.20
CA SER A 224 -17.01 17.28 -13.47
C SER A 224 -16.17 16.57 -12.40
N PHE A 225 -16.76 16.36 -11.22
CA PHE A 225 -16.11 15.61 -10.14
C PHE A 225 -16.51 14.14 -10.20
N LYS A 226 -15.54 13.23 -10.13
CA LYS A 226 -15.76 11.78 -10.02
C LYS A 226 -15.00 11.24 -8.81
N ARG A 227 -15.64 10.33 -8.09
CA ARG A 227 -15.06 9.57 -6.97
C ARG A 227 -14.87 8.12 -7.39
#